data_AF-A0A174SU88-F1
#
_entry.id   AF-A0A174SU88-F1
#
_cell.length_a   1.000
_cell.length_b   1.000
_cell.length_c   1.000
_cell.angle_alpha   90.00
_cell.angle_beta   90.00
_cell.angle_gamma   90.00
#
_symmetry.space_group_name_H-M   'P 1'
#
loop_
_entity.id
_entity.type
_entity.pdbx_description
1 polymer ?
#
loop_
_entity_poly.entity_id
_entity_poly.type
_entity_poly.pdbx_seq_one_letter_code
_entity_poly.pdbx_strand_id
1 'polypeptide(L)'
;MLRANRNEIAAAMNIQQNHFRWYAAFHDEGEHPHVHMMAWSMEPGEAYLTREGIHKIKSTLTNQIFKQEMLHTYEQKSQSRDELVREARKAIRKLTQEMAKSICTEPAIEQKMEQLAGQLETVKGQARAGAARPAGGEPVQGDTVRESWVKETKPKGRYFVPWAL
;
A
#
# COMPACT_ATOMS: atom_id res chain seq x y z
N MET A 1 26.25 -21.74 -7.36
CA MET A 1 25.27 -20.88 -8.05
C MET A 1 25.09 -21.26 -9.53
N LEU A 2 26.06 -21.07 -10.42
CA LEU A 2 25.90 -21.37 -11.86
C LEU A 2 25.55 -22.84 -12.16
N ARG A 3 26.18 -23.79 -11.45
CA ARG A 3 25.83 -25.22 -11.54
C ARG A 3 24.36 -25.51 -11.25
N ALA A 4 23.76 -24.78 -10.32
CA ALA A 4 22.36 -24.94 -9.94
C ALA A 4 21.40 -24.39 -11.00
N ASN A 5 21.83 -23.38 -11.76
CA ASN A 5 21.03 -22.72 -12.80
C ASN A 5 21.28 -23.27 -14.21
N ARG A 6 22.00 -24.39 -14.34
CA ARG A 6 22.44 -24.90 -15.66
C ARG A 6 21.26 -25.18 -16.59
N ASN A 7 20.15 -25.66 -16.04
CA ASN A 7 18.98 -26.05 -16.81
C ASN A 7 18.20 -24.81 -17.29
N GLU A 8 18.08 -23.80 -16.44
CA GLU A 8 17.47 -22.52 -16.78
C GLU A 8 18.30 -21.77 -17.84
N ILE A 9 19.63 -21.81 -17.72
CA ILE A 9 20.54 -21.23 -18.72
C ILE A 9 20.41 -21.97 -20.06
N ALA A 10 20.43 -23.31 -20.06
CA ALA A 10 20.23 -24.11 -21.27
C ALA A 10 18.90 -23.79 -21.97
N ALA A 11 17.80 -23.75 -21.19
CA ALA A 11 16.49 -23.41 -21.72
C ALA A 11 16.43 -21.98 -22.27
N ALA A 12 17.04 -21.00 -21.60
CA ALA A 12 17.09 -19.62 -22.06
C ALA A 12 17.93 -19.42 -23.33
N MET A 13 18.87 -20.34 -23.61
CA MET A 13 19.67 -20.37 -24.83
C MET A 13 19.05 -21.24 -25.93
N ASN A 14 17.87 -21.83 -25.70
CA ASN A 14 17.25 -22.80 -26.59
C ASN A 14 18.18 -23.99 -26.93
N ILE A 15 18.78 -24.56 -25.89
CA ILE A 15 19.65 -25.75 -25.97
C ILE A 15 19.01 -26.87 -25.16
N GLN A 16 18.91 -28.08 -25.71
CA GLN A 16 18.44 -29.22 -24.93
C GLN A 16 19.47 -29.55 -23.82
N GLN A 17 18.98 -29.93 -22.64
CA GLN A 17 19.82 -30.07 -21.45
C GLN A 17 20.95 -31.09 -21.61
N ASN A 18 20.72 -32.16 -22.38
CA ASN A 18 21.71 -33.18 -22.73
C ASN A 18 22.80 -32.68 -23.69
N HIS A 19 22.49 -31.71 -24.55
CA HIS A 19 23.44 -31.10 -25.50
C HIS A 19 24.20 -29.93 -24.89
N PHE A 20 23.69 -29.35 -23.80
CA PHE A 20 24.27 -28.19 -23.15
C PHE A 20 25.67 -28.48 -22.58
N ARG A 21 26.62 -27.62 -22.93
CA ARG A 21 27.98 -27.60 -22.38
C ARG A 21 28.30 -26.19 -21.92
N TRP A 22 29.04 -26.09 -20.82
CA TRP A 22 29.45 -24.81 -20.28
C TRP A 22 30.73 -24.94 -19.45
N TYR A 23 31.51 -23.87 -19.46
CA TYR A 23 32.62 -23.64 -18.56
C TYR A 23 32.56 -22.22 -18.03
N ALA A 24 33.02 -22.02 -16.81
CA ALA A 24 33.07 -20.71 -16.19
C ALA A 24 34.33 -20.54 -15.34
N ALA A 25 34.85 -19.32 -15.33
CA ALA A 25 35.96 -18.89 -14.49
C ALA A 25 35.52 -17.68 -13.66
N PHE A 26 35.77 -17.73 -12.35
CA PHE A 26 35.48 -16.65 -11.42
C PHE A 26 36.75 -15.85 -11.14
N HIS A 27 36.62 -14.52 -11.18
CA HIS A 27 37.66 -13.58 -10.83
C HIS A 27 37.20 -12.74 -9.65
N ASP A 28 38.02 -12.71 -8.60
CA ASP A 28 37.83 -11.85 -7.44
C ASP A 28 38.74 -10.63 -7.58
N GLU A 29 38.22 -9.59 -8.23
CA GLU A 29 38.91 -8.31 -8.40
C GLU A 29 38.49 -7.29 -7.31
N GLY A 30 38.20 -7.78 -6.09
CA GLY A 30 37.81 -6.95 -4.96
C GLY A 30 36.40 -6.39 -5.12
N GLU A 31 36.28 -5.16 -5.62
CA GLU A 31 34.98 -4.49 -5.82
C GLU A 31 34.24 -4.97 -7.08
N HIS A 32 34.92 -5.70 -7.97
CA HIS A 32 34.36 -6.16 -9.25
C HIS A 32 34.45 -7.68 -9.42
N PRO A 33 33.94 -8.48 -8.46
CA PRO A 33 33.93 -9.93 -8.62
C PRO A 33 33.04 -10.29 -9.82
N HIS A 34 33.59 -11.02 -10.78
CA HIS A 34 32.87 -11.36 -11.99
C HIS A 34 33.16 -12.79 -12.46
N VAL A 35 32.26 -13.30 -13.29
CA VAL A 35 32.40 -14.61 -13.91
C VAL A 35 32.40 -14.46 -15.41
N HIS A 36 33.41 -15.04 -16.06
CA HIS A 36 33.36 -15.33 -17.48
C HIS A 36 32.74 -16.70 -17.68
N MET A 37 31.72 -16.81 -18.53
CA MET A 37 31.06 -18.07 -18.84
C MET A 37 30.99 -18.27 -20.36
N MET A 38 31.42 -19.44 -20.80
CA MET A 38 31.25 -19.95 -22.16
C MET A 38 30.18 -21.04 -22.10
N ALA A 39 29.16 -20.95 -22.95
CA ALA A 39 28.08 -21.91 -23.01
C ALA A 39 27.70 -22.18 -24.47
N TRP A 40 27.51 -23.46 -24.83
CA TRP A 40 27.27 -23.89 -26.21
C TRP A 40 26.49 -25.21 -26.27
N SER A 41 25.99 -25.55 -27.46
CA SER A 41 25.40 -26.87 -27.74
C SER A 41 26.39 -27.77 -28.48
N MET A 42 26.33 -29.07 -28.21
CA MET A 42 27.01 -30.09 -29.01
C MET A 42 26.31 -30.35 -30.36
N GLU A 43 25.04 -29.97 -30.50
CA GLU A 43 24.25 -30.16 -31.72
C GLU A 43 24.25 -28.89 -32.58
N PRO A 44 24.57 -28.99 -33.88
CA PRO A 44 24.46 -27.87 -34.81
C PRO A 44 23.02 -27.36 -34.91
N GLY A 45 22.83 -26.03 -34.99
CA GLY A 45 21.51 -25.41 -35.14
C GLY A 45 20.76 -25.15 -33.83
N GLU A 46 21.29 -25.62 -32.71
CA GLU A 46 20.89 -25.18 -31.37
C GLU A 46 21.71 -23.95 -30.91
N ALA A 47 21.36 -23.38 -29.76
CA ALA A 47 22.01 -22.21 -29.16
C ALA A 47 21.68 -20.87 -29.85
N TYR A 48 20.40 -20.47 -29.80
CA TYR A 48 19.98 -19.14 -30.22
C TYR A 48 19.77 -18.22 -29.02
N LEU A 49 20.71 -17.31 -28.80
CA LEU A 49 20.62 -16.30 -27.75
C LEU A 49 19.68 -15.17 -28.20
N THR A 50 18.43 -15.26 -27.76
CA THR A 50 17.48 -14.15 -27.91
C THR A 50 17.76 -13.07 -26.87
N ARG A 51 17.34 -11.84 -27.15
CA ARG A 51 17.37 -10.75 -26.16
C ARG A 51 16.61 -11.11 -24.88
N GLU A 52 15.48 -11.80 -25.03
CA GLU A 52 14.67 -12.30 -23.91
C GLU A 52 15.42 -13.36 -23.10
N GLY A 53 16.09 -14.31 -23.76
CA GLY A 53 16.93 -15.32 -23.11
C GLY A 53 18.05 -14.69 -22.29
N ILE A 54 18.72 -13.67 -22.83
CA ILE A 54 19.73 -12.87 -22.11
C ILE A 54 19.11 -12.21 -20.87
N HIS A 55 17.94 -11.57 -21.01
CA HIS A 55 17.25 -10.95 -19.88
C HIS A 55 16.87 -11.98 -18.81
N LYS A 56 16.41 -13.17 -19.21
CA LYS A 56 16.04 -14.25 -18.30
C LYS A 56 17.25 -14.74 -17.52
N ILE A 57 18.36 -15.03 -18.19
CA ILE A 57 19.62 -15.44 -17.54
C ILE A 57 20.06 -14.36 -16.54
N LYS A 58 20.11 -13.09 -16.96
CA LYS A 58 20.49 -11.97 -16.08
C LYS A 58 19.58 -11.89 -14.86
N SER A 59 18.27 -11.88 -15.06
CA SER A 59 17.28 -11.76 -13.98
C SER A 59 17.40 -12.91 -12.98
N THR A 60 17.43 -14.16 -13.46
CA THR A 60 17.58 -15.34 -12.59
C THR A 60 18.86 -15.25 -11.75
N LEU A 61 19.99 -14.93 -12.38
CA LEU A 61 21.27 -14.85 -11.67
C LEU A 61 21.28 -13.70 -10.66
N THR A 62 20.87 -12.50 -11.07
CA THR A 62 20.81 -11.31 -10.20
C THR A 62 19.89 -11.54 -9.00
N ASN A 63 18.69 -12.10 -9.21
CA ASN A 63 17.73 -12.33 -8.13
C ASN A 63 18.25 -13.37 -7.11
N GLN A 64 19.03 -14.34 -7.56
CA GLN A 64 19.65 -15.31 -6.66
C GLN A 64 20.85 -14.73 -5.91
N ILE A 65 21.70 -13.95 -6.59
CA ILE A 65 22.89 -13.33 -5.97
C ILE A 65 22.44 -12.34 -4.90
N PHE A 66 21.56 -11.41 -5.24
CA PHE A 66 21.19 -10.30 -4.38
C PHE A 66 19.94 -10.57 -3.53
N LYS A 67 19.59 -11.85 -3.33
CA LYS A 67 18.35 -12.22 -2.64
C LYS A 67 18.29 -11.64 -1.24
N GLN A 68 19.40 -11.70 -0.50
CA GLN A 68 19.45 -11.26 0.90
C GLN A 68 19.42 -9.74 1.01
N GLU A 69 20.13 -9.05 0.14
CA GLU A 69 20.19 -7.60 0.02
C GLU A 69 18.81 -7.03 -0.33
N MET A 70 18.11 -7.69 -1.26
CA MET A 70 16.73 -7.34 -1.60
C MET A 70 15.81 -7.52 -0.39
N LEU A 71 15.87 -8.68 0.30
CA LEU A 71 15.06 -8.95 1.48
C LEU A 71 15.29 -7.90 2.58
N HIS A 72 16.56 -7.57 2.85
CA HIS A 72 16.93 -6.56 3.82
C HIS A 72 16.36 -5.18 3.46
N THR A 73 16.48 -4.79 2.19
CA THR A 73 15.91 -3.51 1.70
C THR A 73 14.38 -3.48 1.86
N TYR A 74 13.69 -4.58 1.56
CA TYR A 74 12.24 -4.68 1.74
C TYR A 74 11.83 -4.58 3.21
N GLU A 75 12.57 -5.24 4.10
CA GLU A 75 12.32 -5.19 5.53
C GLU A 75 12.49 -3.77 6.08
N GLN A 76 13.60 -3.10 5.77
CA GLN A 76 13.84 -1.71 6.15
C GLN A 76 12.71 -0.78 5.67
N LYS A 77 12.28 -0.95 4.41
CA LYS A 77 11.17 -0.17 3.84
C LYS A 77 9.85 -0.44 4.56
N SER A 78 9.57 -1.70 4.92
CA SER A 78 8.38 -2.06 5.68
C SER A 78 8.38 -1.43 7.06
N GLN A 79 9.51 -1.54 7.78
CA GLN A 79 9.66 -0.96 9.12
C GLN A 79 9.45 0.56 9.10
N SER A 80 10.08 1.26 8.15
CA SER A 80 9.92 2.71 7.98
C SER A 80 8.47 3.11 7.71
N ARG A 81 7.76 2.36 6.87
CA ARG A 81 6.33 2.59 6.60
C ARG A 81 5.49 2.37 7.86
N ASP A 82 5.73 1.28 8.57
CA ASP A 82 4.93 0.89 9.73
C ASP A 82 5.12 1.90 10.88
N GLU A 83 6.34 2.41 11.04
CA GLU A 83 6.66 3.50 11.96
C GLU A 83 5.94 4.80 11.59
N LEU A 84 5.95 5.19 10.31
CA LEU A 84 5.23 6.38 9.84
C LEU A 84 3.72 6.28 10.13
N VAL A 85 3.13 5.11 9.85
CA VAL A 85 1.70 4.85 10.12
C VAL A 85 1.42 4.91 11.63
N ARG A 86 2.30 4.37 12.45
CA ARG A 86 2.19 4.38 13.92
C ARG A 86 2.20 5.81 14.46
N GLU A 87 3.15 6.63 14.03
CA GLU A 87 3.26 8.02 14.47
C GLU A 87 2.11 8.89 13.95
N ALA A 88 1.68 8.71 12.70
CA ALA A 88 0.50 9.40 12.17
C ALA A 88 -0.77 9.07 12.99
N ARG A 89 -0.99 7.79 13.32
CA ARG A 89 -2.12 7.38 14.18
C ARG A 89 -2.03 7.98 15.58
N LYS A 90 -0.83 8.05 16.16
CA LYS A 90 -0.61 8.65 17.48
C LYS A 90 -0.91 10.14 17.47
N ALA A 91 -0.45 10.87 16.45
CA ALA A 91 -0.71 12.30 16.27
C ALA A 91 -2.20 12.59 16.09
N ILE A 92 -2.89 11.85 15.23
CA ILE A 92 -4.33 12.00 15.01
C ILE A 92 -5.08 11.77 16.34
N ARG A 93 -4.78 10.69 17.06
CA ARG A 93 -5.42 10.41 18.37
C ARG A 93 -5.19 11.54 19.37
N LYS A 94 -3.98 12.08 19.44
CA LYS A 94 -3.65 13.20 20.33
C LYS A 94 -4.48 14.43 19.98
N LEU A 95 -4.52 14.82 18.70
CA LEU A 95 -5.31 15.97 18.23
C LEU A 95 -6.81 15.78 18.53
N THR A 96 -7.36 14.59 18.28
CA THR A 96 -8.77 14.30 18.59
C THR A 96 -9.05 14.40 20.10
N GLN A 97 -8.13 13.94 20.96
CA GLN A 97 -8.28 14.07 22.41
C GLN A 97 -8.16 15.52 22.88
N GLU A 98 -7.25 16.30 22.32
CA GLU A 98 -7.11 17.73 22.61
C GLU A 98 -8.38 18.51 22.21
N MET A 99 -8.92 18.25 21.01
CA MET A 99 -10.19 18.83 20.57
C MET A 99 -11.36 18.44 21.46
N ALA A 100 -11.46 17.16 21.86
CA ALA A 100 -12.53 16.70 22.75
C ALA A 100 -12.46 17.40 24.11
N LYS A 101 -11.25 17.57 24.66
CA LYS A 101 -11.06 18.29 25.92
C LYS A 101 -11.40 19.77 25.78
N SER A 102 -10.92 20.46 24.74
CA SER A 102 -11.16 21.89 24.56
C SER A 102 -12.64 22.22 24.40
N ILE A 103 -13.41 21.37 23.70
CA ILE A 103 -14.87 21.54 23.57
C ILE A 103 -15.57 21.36 24.93
N CYS A 104 -15.10 20.43 25.77
CA CYS A 104 -15.69 20.15 27.07
C CYS A 104 -15.33 21.17 28.16
N THR A 105 -14.34 22.04 27.94
CA THR A 105 -13.87 23.01 28.97
C THR A 105 -14.08 24.47 28.59
N GLU A 106 -14.81 24.78 27.51
CA GLU A 106 -15.01 26.18 27.08
C GLU A 106 -16.15 26.84 27.88
N PRO A 107 -15.85 27.68 28.90
CA PRO A 107 -16.86 28.23 29.81
C PRO A 107 -17.80 29.20 29.09
N ALA A 108 -17.33 29.78 27.97
CA ALA A 108 -18.13 30.66 27.12
C ALA A 108 -19.27 29.91 26.40
N ILE A 109 -19.13 28.60 26.15
CA ILE A 109 -20.20 27.77 25.57
C ILE A 109 -21.23 27.43 26.65
N GLU A 110 -20.77 27.05 27.84
CA GLU A 110 -21.61 26.77 29.00
C GLU A 110 -22.45 28.00 29.38
N GLN A 111 -21.81 29.18 29.49
CA GLN A 111 -22.48 30.45 29.78
C GLN A 111 -23.51 30.83 28.70
N LYS A 112 -23.22 30.59 27.41
CA LYS A 112 -24.17 30.83 26.33
C LYS A 112 -25.34 29.85 26.31
N MET A 113 -25.11 28.58 26.67
CA MET A 113 -26.18 27.59 26.83
C MET A 113 -27.10 27.94 27.99
N GLU A 114 -26.53 28.37 29.11
CA GLU A 114 -27.29 28.81 30.29
C GLU A 114 -28.11 30.07 29.98
N GLN A 115 -27.52 31.03 29.25
CA GLN A 115 -28.23 32.21 28.75
C GLN A 115 -29.36 31.83 27.78
N LEU A 116 -29.14 30.87 26.88
CA LEU A 116 -30.15 30.39 25.93
C LEU A 116 -31.31 29.69 26.67
N ALA A 117 -31.01 28.85 27.66
CA ALA A 117 -32.00 28.16 28.48
C ALA A 117 -32.88 29.15 29.25
N GLY A 118 -32.27 30.16 29.91
CA GLY A 118 -33.02 31.22 30.59
C GLY A 118 -33.88 32.07 29.65
N GLN A 119 -33.41 32.31 28.41
CA GLN A 119 -34.20 32.98 27.38
C GLN A 119 -35.39 32.13 26.89
N LEU A 120 -35.23 30.81 26.77
CA LEU A 120 -36.31 29.91 26.35
C LEU A 120 -37.37 29.72 27.43
N GLU A 121 -36.99 29.72 28.71
CA GLU A 121 -37.94 29.67 29.83
C GLU A 121 -38.78 30.96 29.98
N THR A 122 -38.23 32.10 29.58
CA THR A 122 -38.92 33.40 29.65
C THR A 122 -39.83 33.68 28.45
N VAL A 123 -39.71 32.91 27.36
CA VAL A 123 -40.61 33.03 26.20
C VAL A 123 -41.88 32.21 26.46
N LYS A 124 -42.83 32.82 27.16
CA LYS A 124 -44.21 32.30 27.31
C LYS A 124 -44.86 32.27 25.92
N GLY A 125 -45.24 31.07 25.47
CA GLY A 125 -45.58 30.72 24.09
C GLY A 125 -46.34 31.77 23.28
N GLN A 126 -45.72 32.25 22.20
CA GLN A 126 -46.44 32.78 21.05
C GLN A 126 -46.66 31.62 20.06
N ALA A 127 -47.79 30.92 20.24
CA ALA A 127 -48.28 29.98 19.24
C ALA A 127 -48.64 30.77 17.96
N ARG A 128 -47.87 30.59 16.89
CA ARG A 128 -48.36 30.94 15.54
C ARG A 128 -49.27 29.81 15.08
N ALA A 129 -50.58 30.02 15.26
CA ALA A 129 -51.60 29.16 14.69
C ALA A 129 -51.73 29.43 13.18
N GLY A 130 -51.72 28.35 12.39
CA GLY A 130 -52.50 28.27 11.15
C GLY A 130 -51.73 28.17 9.83
N ALA A 131 -51.42 26.94 9.41
CA ALA A 131 -51.82 26.45 8.08
C ALA A 131 -51.91 24.92 8.14
N ALA A 132 -53.11 24.41 7.90
CA ALA A 132 -53.50 23.03 8.07
C ALA A 132 -52.70 22.06 7.19
N ARG A 133 -52.42 20.88 7.75
CA ARG A 133 -52.04 19.66 7.02
C ARG A 133 -53.12 19.32 5.97
N PRO A 134 -52.79 19.00 4.72
CA PRO A 134 -53.50 17.95 4.00
C PRO A 134 -53.00 16.58 4.49
N ALA A 135 -53.94 15.66 4.60
CA ALA A 135 -53.75 14.30 5.06
C ALA A 135 -52.93 13.46 4.06
N GLY A 136 -52.09 12.56 4.59
CA GLY A 136 -51.41 11.50 3.83
C GLY A 136 -49.91 11.75 3.61
N GLY A 137 -49.06 11.04 4.36
CA GLY A 137 -47.61 11.03 4.19
C GLY A 137 -46.91 10.56 5.47
N GLU A 138 -46.24 9.41 5.40
CA GLU A 138 -45.56 8.72 6.50
C GLU A 138 -44.56 9.59 7.29
N PRO A 139 -44.31 9.30 8.58
CA PRO A 139 -43.34 10.03 9.36
C PRO A 139 -41.92 9.66 8.92
N VAL A 140 -41.18 10.62 8.35
CA VAL A 140 -39.75 10.45 8.06
C VAL A 140 -38.97 10.45 9.37
N GLN A 141 -38.30 9.33 9.63
CA GLN A 141 -37.48 9.04 10.80
C GLN A 141 -36.14 9.80 10.76
N GLY A 142 -35.73 10.36 11.90
CA GLY A 142 -34.64 11.34 12.05
C GLY A 142 -33.21 10.82 11.91
N ASP A 143 -32.90 10.06 10.87
CA ASP A 143 -31.56 9.49 10.65
C ASP A 143 -30.72 10.20 9.56
N THR A 144 -31.27 11.22 8.88
CA THR A 144 -30.65 11.75 7.65
C THR A 144 -29.39 12.61 7.84
N VAL A 145 -29.09 13.08 9.06
CA VAL A 145 -27.93 13.99 9.28
C VAL A 145 -26.62 13.23 9.60
N ARG A 146 -26.69 11.96 9.98
CA ARG A 146 -25.49 11.15 10.28
C ARG A 146 -24.84 10.52 9.05
N GLU A 147 -25.59 10.30 7.97
CA GLU A 147 -25.06 9.61 6.78
C GLU A 147 -24.28 10.52 5.80
N SER A 148 -24.47 11.84 5.83
CA SER A 148 -23.78 12.72 4.86
C SER A 148 -22.29 12.87 5.13
N TRP A 149 -21.87 12.88 6.40
CA TRP A 149 -20.46 13.06 6.78
C TRP A 149 -19.58 11.82 6.61
N VAL A 150 -20.17 10.62 6.52
CA VAL A 150 -19.42 9.36 6.35
C VAL A 150 -19.08 9.08 4.88
N LYS A 151 -19.81 9.69 3.91
CA LYS A 151 -19.60 9.43 2.48
C LYS A 151 -18.47 10.25 1.85
N GLU A 152 -18.00 11.32 2.48
CA GLU A 152 -17.08 12.28 1.85
C GLU A 152 -15.59 12.06 2.15
N THR A 153 -15.23 11.02 2.93
CA THR A 153 -13.83 10.72 3.29
C THR A 153 -13.37 9.32 2.88
N LYS A 154 -13.91 8.75 1.79
CA LYS A 154 -13.25 7.59 1.15
C LYS A 154 -12.10 8.05 0.26
N PRO A 155 -10.82 7.82 0.63
CA PRO A 155 -9.76 7.94 -0.37
C PRO A 155 -10.00 6.87 -1.43
N LYS A 156 -10.01 7.27 -2.70
CA LYS A 156 -9.95 6.35 -3.84
C LYS A 156 -8.61 5.60 -3.78
N GLY A 157 -8.59 4.49 -3.04
CA GLY A 157 -7.49 3.54 -3.02
C GLY A 157 -7.32 2.96 -4.41
N ARG A 158 -6.23 3.34 -5.07
CA ARG A 158 -5.71 2.64 -6.24
C ARG A 158 -5.29 1.26 -5.74
N TYR A 159 -6.06 0.23 -6.06
CA TYR A 159 -5.64 -1.15 -5.85
C TYR A 159 -4.34 -1.37 -6.62
N PHE A 160 -3.22 -1.46 -5.90
CA PHE A 160 -1.97 -1.93 -6.46
C PHE A 160 -2.03 -3.45 -6.41
N VAL A 161 -2.24 -4.08 -7.56
CA VAL A 161 -2.13 -5.53 -7.73
C VAL A 161 -0.66 -5.89 -7.56
N PRO A 162 -0.25 -6.65 -6.53
CA PRO A 162 1.09 -7.17 -6.47
C PRO A 162 1.20 -8.21 -7.58
N TRP A 163 2.13 -8.00 -8.51
CA TRP A 163 2.51 -9.03 -9.46
C TRP A 163 2.93 -10.28 -8.68
N ALA A 164 2.35 -11.40 -9.11
CA ALA A 164 2.58 -12.72 -8.56
C ALA A 164 4.04 -13.16 -8.74
N LEU A 165 4.50 -13.92 -7.75
CA LEU A 165 5.65 -14.83 -7.83
C LEU A 165 5.45 -15.88 -8.92
#